data_AF-X0YRP5-F1
#
_entry.id   AF-X0YRP5-F1
#
_cell.length_a   1.000
_cell.length_b   1.000
_cell.length_c   1.000
_cell.angle_alpha   90.00
_cell.angle_beta   90.00
_cell.angle_gamma   90.00
#
_symmetry.space_group_name_H-M   'P 1'
#
loop_
_entity.id
_entity.type
_entity.pdbx_description
1 polymer ?
#
loop_
_entity_poly.entity_id
_entity_poly.type
_entity_poly.pdbx_seq_one_letter_code
_entity_poly.pdbx_strand_id
1 'polypeptide(L)'
;KSYDHNWKSTEDLLHKLADIASKGGNFLLNVGPTSEGLIPGPSVQRLAAMSEWMKVNSESIYGTTASPLGKVPWGRCTAKPGKLYLHVFDWPTNSKLEVTGLKNKVKKAYLLADKKCAKLSVRREDEDKVVVSVPSEAPDVINTVVVLELVN
;
A
#
# COMPACT_ATOMS: atom_id res chain seq x y z
N LYS A 1 -16.46 -26.06 -21.56
CA LYS A 1 -15.66 -25.44 -20.48
C LYS A 1 -16.33 -24.12 -20.15
N SER A 2 -16.93 -24.00 -18.96
CA SER A 2 -17.56 -22.76 -18.52
C SER A 2 -16.49 -21.68 -18.39
N TYR A 3 -16.68 -20.53 -19.04
CA TYR A 3 -15.78 -19.40 -18.88
C TYR A 3 -16.04 -18.83 -17.47
N ASP A 4 -15.08 -19.04 -16.57
CA ASP A 4 -15.17 -18.48 -15.23
C ASP A 4 -14.96 -16.96 -15.32
N HIS A 5 -16.04 -16.21 -15.21
CA HIS A 5 -16.04 -14.74 -15.22
C HIS A 5 -15.71 -14.16 -13.85
N ASN A 6 -15.30 -14.98 -12.87
CA ASN A 6 -14.92 -14.54 -11.52
C ASN A 6 -13.50 -13.97 -11.47
N TRP A 7 -13.29 -12.91 -12.24
CA TRP A 7 -12.04 -12.20 -12.28
C TRP A 7 -11.88 -11.27 -11.06
N LYS A 8 -10.76 -11.40 -10.33
CA LYS A 8 -10.41 -10.53 -9.19
C LYS A 8 -10.45 -9.05 -9.56
N SER A 9 -10.95 -8.18 -8.69
CA SER A 9 -10.95 -6.74 -8.95
C SER A 9 -9.53 -6.15 -8.95
N THR A 10 -9.33 -4.93 -9.46
CA THR A 10 -8.05 -4.22 -9.31
C THR A 10 -7.70 -4.02 -7.83
N GLU A 11 -8.72 -3.75 -7.00
CA GLU A 11 -8.60 -3.63 -5.55
C GLU A 11 -8.02 -4.90 -4.93
N ASP A 12 -8.62 -6.06 -5.22
CA ASP A 12 -8.12 -7.36 -4.72
C ASP A 12 -6.65 -7.59 -5.10
N LEU A 13 -6.27 -7.21 -6.32
CA LEU A 13 -4.91 -7.43 -6.81
C LEU A 13 -3.89 -6.49 -6.14
N LEU A 14 -4.24 -5.22 -5.92
CA LEU A 14 -3.37 -4.26 -5.23
C LEU A 14 -3.25 -4.59 -3.73
N HIS A 15 -4.34 -5.00 -3.09
CA HIS A 15 -4.32 -5.46 -1.70
C HIS A 15 -3.46 -6.72 -1.56
N LYS A 16 -3.58 -7.69 -2.48
CA LYS A 16 -2.74 -8.90 -2.49
C LYS A 16 -1.26 -8.58 -2.70
N LEU A 17 -0.94 -7.68 -3.62
CA LEU A 17 0.43 -7.23 -3.85
C LEU A 17 1.05 -6.68 -2.56
N ALA A 18 0.37 -5.75 -1.90
CA ALA A 18 0.84 -5.15 -0.65
C ALA A 18 0.86 -6.16 0.52
N ASP A 19 -0.13 -7.05 0.62
CA ASP A 19 -0.17 -8.12 1.63
C ASP A 19 1.01 -9.08 1.49
N ILE A 20 1.32 -9.51 0.27
CA ILE A 20 2.43 -10.44 0.01
C ILE A 20 3.78 -9.74 0.26
N ALA A 21 3.96 -8.52 -0.24
CA ALA A 21 5.15 -7.73 0.03
C ALA A 21 5.36 -7.47 1.53
N SER A 22 4.28 -7.18 2.27
CA SER A 22 4.32 -6.97 3.74
C SER A 22 4.76 -8.21 4.52
N LYS A 23 4.69 -9.39 3.91
CA LYS A 23 5.12 -10.67 4.47
C LYS A 23 6.47 -11.14 3.93
N GLY A 24 7.16 -10.30 3.15
CA GLY A 24 8.45 -10.62 2.53
C GLY A 24 8.37 -11.58 1.35
N GLY A 25 7.19 -11.74 0.75
CA GLY A 25 6.99 -12.60 -0.42
C GLY A 25 7.01 -11.85 -1.75
N ASN A 26 7.05 -12.62 -2.85
CA ASN A 26 6.90 -12.11 -4.21
C ASN A 26 5.51 -12.44 -4.76
N PHE A 27 4.88 -11.48 -5.45
CA PHE A 27 3.58 -11.68 -6.07
C PHE A 27 3.72 -11.93 -7.57
N LEU A 28 3.42 -13.16 -8.01
CA LEU A 28 3.39 -13.54 -9.42
C LEU A 28 1.94 -13.63 -9.90
N LEU A 29 1.55 -12.75 -10.83
CA LEU A 29 0.20 -12.69 -11.39
C LEU A 29 0.17 -13.37 -12.76
N ASN A 30 -0.59 -14.46 -12.85
CA ASN A 30 -0.75 -15.22 -14.11
C ASN A 30 -1.81 -14.58 -15.01
N VAL A 31 -1.57 -14.64 -16.32
CA VAL A 31 -2.56 -14.38 -17.37
C VAL A 31 -2.63 -15.58 -18.31
N GLY A 32 -3.84 -16.01 -18.66
CA GLY A 32 -4.07 -17.09 -19.62
C GLY A 32 -4.55 -16.50 -20.95
N PRO A 33 -3.79 -16.63 -22.05
CA PRO A 33 -4.24 -16.20 -23.37
C PRO A 33 -5.47 -17.00 -23.85
N THR A 34 -6.24 -16.42 -24.77
CA THR A 34 -7.32 -17.11 -25.49
C THR A 34 -6.76 -18.17 -26.44
N SER A 35 -7.63 -18.96 -27.07
CA SER A 35 -7.24 -19.94 -28.11
C SER A 35 -6.48 -19.32 -29.28
N GLU A 36 -6.70 -18.02 -29.53
CA GLU A 36 -6.05 -17.22 -30.57
C GLU A 36 -4.75 -16.59 -30.08
N GLY A 37 -4.32 -16.85 -28.84
CA GLY A 37 -3.10 -16.32 -28.25
C GLY A 37 -3.20 -14.90 -27.70
N LEU A 38 -4.40 -14.33 -27.57
CA LEU A 38 -4.60 -12.97 -27.08
C LEU A 38 -4.79 -12.92 -25.57
N ILE A 39 -4.23 -11.91 -24.89
CA ILE A 39 -4.54 -11.69 -23.47
C ILE A 39 -5.99 -11.20 -23.35
N PRO A 40 -6.83 -11.81 -22.48
CA PRO A 40 -8.21 -11.39 -22.30
C PRO A 40 -8.30 -9.90 -21.91
N GLY A 41 -9.22 -9.17 -22.55
CA GLY A 41 -9.44 -7.74 -22.29
C GLY A 41 -9.56 -7.36 -20.81
N PRO A 42 -10.31 -8.10 -19.98
CA PRO A 42 -10.38 -7.84 -18.53
C PRO A 42 -9.04 -8.00 -17.80
N SER A 43 -8.11 -8.84 -18.27
CA SER A 43 -6.76 -8.92 -17.70
C SER A 43 -5.94 -7.70 -18.07
N VAL A 44 -6.03 -7.25 -19.33
CA VAL A 44 -5.34 -6.02 -19.80
C VAL A 44 -5.77 -4.81 -18.98
N GLN A 45 -7.08 -4.63 -18.79
CA GLN A 45 -7.63 -3.50 -18.03
C GLN A 45 -7.11 -3.46 -16.58
N ARG A 46 -7.08 -4.63 -15.90
CA ARG A 46 -6.59 -4.73 -14.52
C ARG A 46 -5.10 -4.49 -14.42
N LEU A 47 -4.32 -5.08 -15.31
CA LEU A 47 -2.87 -4.86 -15.37
C LEU A 47 -2.54 -3.39 -15.65
N ALA A 48 -3.31 -2.73 -16.53
CA ALA A 48 -3.17 -1.30 -16.78
C ALA A 48 -3.47 -0.48 -15.52
N ALA A 49 -4.57 -0.76 -14.82
CA ALA A 49 -4.93 -0.06 -13.59
C ALA A 49 -3.87 -0.25 -12.48
N MET A 50 -3.38 -1.49 -12.30
CA MET A 50 -2.26 -1.76 -11.38
C MET A 50 -0.99 -1.00 -11.80
N SER A 51 -0.70 -0.94 -13.11
CA SER A 51 0.45 -0.21 -13.65
C SER A 51 0.38 1.28 -13.31
N GLU A 52 -0.79 1.93 -13.44
CA GLU A 52 -0.96 3.33 -13.05
C GLU A 52 -0.67 3.55 -11.56
N TRP A 53 -1.18 2.67 -10.69
CA TRP A 53 -0.87 2.74 -9.26
C TRP A 53 0.63 2.54 -8.98
N MET A 54 1.26 1.58 -9.67
CA MET A 54 2.69 1.26 -9.51
C MET A 54 3.60 2.41 -9.97
N LYS A 55 3.24 3.16 -11.02
CA LYS A 55 4.04 4.34 -11.45
C LYS A 55 4.26 5.35 -10.33
N VAL A 56 3.29 5.46 -9.42
CA VAL A 56 3.33 6.41 -8.30
C VAL A 56 3.90 5.75 -7.04
N ASN A 57 3.49 4.52 -6.74
CA ASN A 57 3.70 3.92 -5.42
C ASN A 57 4.75 2.79 -5.39
N SER A 58 5.38 2.47 -6.52
CA SER A 58 6.29 1.32 -6.64
C SER A 58 7.47 1.30 -5.63
N GLU A 59 7.92 2.45 -5.12
CA GLU A 59 8.95 2.51 -4.07
C GLU A 59 8.53 1.75 -2.80
N SER A 60 7.24 1.68 -2.51
CA SER A 60 6.68 0.93 -1.37
C SER A 60 6.55 -0.58 -1.61
N ILE A 61 6.90 -1.06 -2.81
CA ILE A 61 6.86 -2.48 -3.18
C ILE A 61 8.27 -2.99 -3.51
N TYR A 62 8.97 -2.34 -4.44
CA TYR A 62 10.26 -2.85 -4.90
C TYR A 62 11.35 -2.68 -3.84
N GLY A 63 12.04 -3.78 -3.54
CA GLY A 63 13.17 -3.79 -2.59
C GLY A 63 12.75 -3.49 -1.15
N THR A 64 11.48 -3.68 -0.81
CA THR A 64 11.02 -3.62 0.57
C THR A 64 11.16 -4.97 1.25
N THR A 65 11.12 -4.97 2.58
CA THR A 65 11.11 -6.15 3.42
C THR A 65 9.76 -6.28 4.12
N ALA A 66 9.57 -7.43 4.77
CA ALA A 66 8.42 -7.68 5.62
C ALA A 66 8.22 -6.57 6.66
N SER A 67 6.96 -6.34 7.00
CA SER A 67 6.54 -5.38 8.01
C SER A 67 7.21 -5.68 9.35
N PRO A 68 7.85 -4.70 10.01
CA PRO A 68 8.23 -4.82 11.41
C PRO A 68 7.01 -4.68 12.33
N LEU A 69 5.91 -4.12 11.82
CA LEU A 69 4.63 -4.06 12.51
C LEU A 69 3.87 -5.36 12.27
N GLY A 70 3.16 -5.86 13.28
CA GLY A 70 2.24 -6.98 13.12
C GLY A 70 1.02 -6.61 12.26
N LYS A 71 -0.12 -7.23 12.55
CA LYS A 71 -1.37 -6.90 11.87
C LYS A 71 -1.84 -5.50 12.28
N VAL A 72 -2.09 -4.63 11.30
CA VAL A 72 -2.72 -3.32 11.48
C VAL A 72 -4.16 -3.35 10.95
N PRO A 73 -5.10 -2.58 11.54
CA PRO A 73 -6.52 -2.68 11.20
C PRO A 73 -6.89 -2.02 9.86
N TRP A 74 -6.12 -1.05 9.39
CA TRP A 74 -6.42 -0.23 8.21
C TRP A 74 -5.74 -0.69 6.92
N GLY A 75 -4.91 -1.75 6.97
CA GLY A 75 -4.21 -2.23 5.78
C GLY A 75 -2.92 -3.01 6.08
N ARG A 76 -1.81 -2.61 5.45
CA ARG A 76 -0.51 -3.30 5.50
C ARG A 76 0.67 -2.35 5.59
N CYS A 77 1.83 -2.89 5.94
CA CYS A 77 3.08 -2.13 5.94
C CYS A 77 4.19 -2.87 5.21
N THR A 78 5.06 -2.14 4.54
CA THR A 78 6.33 -2.65 4.03
C THR A 78 7.46 -1.75 4.54
N ALA A 79 8.68 -2.26 4.60
CA ALA A 79 9.79 -1.52 5.18
C ALA A 79 11.02 -1.44 4.27
N LYS A 80 11.77 -0.36 4.44
CA LYS A 80 13.16 -0.20 3.98
C LYS A 80 13.98 0.38 5.13
N PRO A 81 15.32 0.33 5.07
CA PRO A 81 16.15 1.01 6.06
C PRO A 81 15.72 2.47 6.24
N GLY A 82 15.34 2.84 7.47
CA GLY A 82 14.89 4.19 7.84
C GLY A 82 13.52 4.62 7.28
N LYS A 83 12.76 3.75 6.60
CA LYS A 83 11.44 4.07 6.06
C LYS A 83 10.42 2.96 6.31
N LEU A 84 9.21 3.36 6.71
CA LEU A 84 8.04 2.49 6.76
C LEU A 84 6.98 3.02 5.79
N TYR A 85 6.44 2.14 4.95
CA TYR A 85 5.37 2.47 4.01
C TYR A 85 4.08 1.86 4.52
N LEU A 86 3.11 2.71 4.80
CA LEU A 86 1.78 2.36 5.30
C LEU A 86 0.84 2.28 4.09
N HIS A 87 0.45 1.07 3.70
CA HIS A 87 -0.56 0.81 2.68
C HIS A 87 -1.94 0.86 3.32
N VAL A 88 -2.63 1.99 3.16
CA VAL A 88 -3.93 2.26 3.78
C VAL A 88 -5.05 1.87 2.82
N PHE A 89 -5.71 0.76 3.13
CA PHE A 89 -6.87 0.25 2.39
C PHE A 89 -8.15 0.86 2.94
N ASP A 90 -8.25 0.95 4.26
CA ASP A 90 -9.39 1.55 4.96
C ASP A 90 -8.99 2.94 5.46
N TRP A 91 -9.31 3.96 4.66
CA TRP A 91 -8.95 5.34 4.98
C TRP A 91 -9.74 5.87 6.19
N PRO A 92 -9.09 6.51 7.18
CA PRO A 92 -9.77 6.94 8.38
C PRO A 92 -10.66 8.18 8.14
N THR A 93 -11.93 8.09 8.48
CA THR A 93 -12.91 9.18 8.33
C THR A 93 -12.67 10.36 9.29
N ASN A 94 -11.99 10.11 10.41
CA ASN A 94 -11.65 11.12 11.41
C ASN A 94 -10.31 11.83 11.13
N SER A 95 -9.71 11.62 9.94
CA SER A 95 -8.42 12.19 9.54
C SER A 95 -7.24 11.80 10.45
N LYS A 96 -7.37 10.71 11.21
CA LYS A 96 -6.34 10.21 12.13
C LYS A 96 -5.99 8.76 11.79
N LEU A 97 -4.80 8.56 11.23
CA LEU A 97 -4.25 7.24 10.99
C LEU A 97 -3.45 6.80 12.22
N GLU A 98 -3.95 5.80 12.93
CA GLU A 98 -3.29 5.26 14.13
C GLU A 98 -2.32 4.13 13.78
N VAL A 99 -1.08 4.26 14.20
CA VAL A 99 0.00 3.31 13.96
C VAL A 99 0.52 2.82 15.31
N THR A 100 0.25 1.56 15.63
CA THR A 100 0.68 0.89 16.87
C THR A 100 1.90 0.00 16.63
N GLY A 101 2.65 -0.28 17.70
CA GLY A 101 3.90 -1.05 17.63
C GLY A 101 5.12 -0.26 17.09
N LEU A 102 5.00 1.07 16.94
CA LEU A 102 6.07 1.92 16.39
C LEU A 102 6.86 2.64 17.50
N LYS A 103 7.98 2.03 17.90
CA LYS A 103 8.88 2.57 18.93
C LYS A 103 9.81 3.67 18.39
N ASN A 104 10.30 3.54 17.15
CA ASN A 104 11.18 4.53 16.53
C ASN A 104 10.53 5.91 16.43
N LYS A 105 11.33 6.97 16.58
CA LYS A 105 10.86 8.34 16.37
C LYS A 105 10.61 8.58 14.88
N VAL A 106 9.50 9.24 14.55
CA VAL A 106 9.17 9.65 13.18
C VAL A 106 9.78 11.03 12.90
N LYS A 107 10.70 11.09 11.93
CA LYS A 107 11.30 12.34 11.46
C LYS A 107 10.36 13.12 10.55
N LYS A 108 9.68 12.41 9.64
CA LYS A 108 8.76 12.97 8.66
C LYS A 108 7.70 11.95 8.30
N ALA A 109 6.46 12.41 8.14
CA ALA A 109 5.40 11.65 7.47
C ALA A 109 4.92 12.42 6.24
N TYR A 110 4.58 11.73 5.16
CA TYR A 110 4.05 12.33 3.93
C TYR A 110 3.30 11.29 3.07
N LEU A 111 2.48 11.74 2.12
CA LEU A 111 1.85 10.88 1.13
C LEU A 111 2.84 10.57 0.02
N LEU A 112 3.05 9.28 -0.32
CA LEU A 112 4.00 8.89 -1.36
C LEU A 112 3.62 9.47 -2.73
N ALA A 113 2.32 9.60 -3.00
CA ALA A 113 1.80 10.17 -4.24
C ALA A 113 1.99 11.70 -4.35
N ASP A 114 2.25 12.40 -3.24
CA ASP A 114 2.51 13.83 -3.27
C ASP A 114 3.95 14.11 -3.69
N LYS A 115 4.14 14.62 -4.91
CA LYS A 115 5.46 15.00 -5.45
C LYS A 115 6.21 16.03 -4.61
N LYS A 116 5.49 16.86 -3.83
CA LYS A 116 6.11 17.84 -2.93
C LYS A 116 6.51 17.22 -1.58
N CYS A 117 6.07 15.99 -1.32
CA CYS A 117 6.23 15.29 -0.05
C CYS A 117 5.91 16.21 1.14
N ALA A 118 4.75 16.89 1.08
CA ALA A 118 4.30 17.81 2.10
C ALA A 118 4.24 17.09 3.45
N LYS A 119 4.79 17.73 4.48
CA LYS A 119 4.89 17.11 5.81
C LYS A 119 3.51 17.00 6.44
N LEU A 120 3.13 15.79 6.81
CA LEU A 120 1.98 15.50 7.65
C LEU A 120 2.33 15.70 9.13
N SER A 121 1.34 16.10 9.92
CA SER A 121 1.49 16.20 11.38
C SER A 121 1.53 14.80 11.99
N VAL A 122 2.42 14.60 12.96
CA VAL A 122 2.62 13.34 13.65
C VAL A 122 2.65 13.60 15.14
N ARG A 123 1.79 12.91 15.88
CA ARG A 123 1.71 12.99 17.35
C ARG A 123 1.97 11.61 17.93
N ARG A 124 2.87 11.52 18.91
CA ARG A 124 3.01 10.31 19.74
C ARG A 124 1.98 10.37 20.87
N GLU A 125 1.17 9.32 20.99
CA GLU A 125 0.16 9.20 22.05
C GLU A 125 0.65 8.29 23.18
N ASP A 126 1.46 7.28 22.87
CA ASP A 126 2.03 6.32 23.83
C ASP A 126 3.45 5.88 23.41
N GLU A 127 4.10 4.99 24.16
CA GLU A 127 5.45 4.47 23.89
C GLU A 127 5.57 3.90 22.47
N ASP A 128 4.55 3.16 22.02
CA ASP A 128 4.51 2.48 20.72
C ASP A 128 3.34 2.92 19.82
N LYS A 129 2.57 3.93 20.23
CA LYS A 129 1.44 4.47 19.46
C LYS A 129 1.73 5.85 18.89
N VAL A 130 1.64 5.96 17.58
CA VAL A 130 1.77 7.21 16.82
C VAL A 130 0.52 7.47 16.00
N VAL A 131 0.05 8.71 15.97
CA VAL A 131 -1.08 9.16 15.16
C VAL A 131 -0.58 10.13 14.09
N VAL A 132 -0.87 9.82 12.84
CA VAL A 132 -0.59 10.67 11.69
C VAL A 132 -1.87 11.38 11.29
N SER A 133 -1.84 12.71 11.22
CA SER A 133 -2.95 13.50 10.65
C SER A 133 -2.89 13.40 9.14
N VAL A 134 -3.92 12.80 8.55
CA VAL A 134 -4.02 12.58 7.10
C VAL A 134 -5.15 13.43 6.51
N PRO A 135 -5.19 13.68 5.19
CA PRO A 135 -6.34 14.36 4.57
C PRO A 135 -7.68 13.67 4.83
N SER A 136 -8.77 14.43 4.77
CA SER A 136 -10.13 13.90 4.97
C SER A 136 -10.54 12.87 3.92
N GLU A 137 -10.01 13.01 2.70
CA GLU A 137 -10.26 12.09 1.58
C GLU A 137 -8.97 11.35 1.22
N ALA A 138 -9.13 10.07 0.87
CA ALA A 138 -8.02 9.27 0.39
C ALA A 138 -7.58 9.76 -1.00
N PRO A 139 -6.29 10.06 -1.22
CA PRO A 139 -5.75 10.31 -2.57
C PRO A 139 -6.02 9.15 -3.54
N ASP A 140 -6.00 7.92 -3.04
CA ASP A 140 -6.37 6.70 -3.75
C ASP A 140 -7.24 5.83 -2.83
N VAL A 141 -8.47 5.54 -3.26
CA VAL A 141 -9.47 4.81 -2.46
C VAL A 141 -9.18 3.31 -2.35
N ILE A 142 -8.33 2.76 -3.22
CA ILE A 142 -7.95 1.34 -3.19
C ILE A 142 -6.77 1.13 -2.25
N ASN A 143 -5.72 1.95 -2.39
CA ASN A 143 -4.49 1.82 -1.61
C ASN A 143 -3.71 3.14 -1.60
N THR A 144 -3.93 3.97 -0.59
CA THR A 144 -3.09 5.15 -0.37
C THR A 144 -1.84 4.77 0.41
N VAL A 145 -0.67 5.24 -0.03
CA VAL A 145 0.60 5.00 0.69
C VAL A 145 1.04 6.24 1.48
N VAL A 146 1.12 6.10 2.80
CA VAL A 146 1.74 7.07 3.71
C VAL A 146 3.16 6.59 4.05
N VAL A 147 4.17 7.45 3.89
CA VAL A 147 5.56 7.14 4.24
C VAL A 147 5.88 7.73 5.60
N LEU A 148 6.51 6.93 6.48
CA LEU A 148 7.16 7.39 7.70
C LEU A 148 8.67 7.26 7.53
N GLU A 149 9.40 8.38 7.58
CA GLU A 149 10.84 8.39 7.75
C GLU A 149 11.16 8.25 9.23
N LEU A 150 11.95 7.24 9.59
CA LEU A 150 12.29 6.90 10.96
C LEU A 150 13.70 7.39 11.29
N VAL A 151 13.91 7.75 12.56
CA VAL A 151 15.25 7.96 13.10
C VAL A 151 15.82 6.59 13.47
N ASN A 152 17.00 6.28 12.92
CA ASN A 152 17.78 5.08 13.27
C ASN A 152 18.28 5.14 14.71
#